data_AF-A0A2N6F458-F1
#
_entry.id   AF-A0A2N6F458-F1
#
_cell.length_a   1.000
_cell.length_b   1.000
_cell.length_c   1.000
_cell.angle_alpha   90.00
_cell.angle_beta   90.00
_cell.angle_gamma   90.00
#
_symmetry.space_group_name_H-M   'P 1'
#
loop_
_entity.id
_entity.type
_entity.pdbx_description
1 polymer ?
#
loop_
_entity_poly.entity_id
_entity_poly.type
_entity_poly.pdbx_seq_one_letter_code
_entity_poly.pdbx_strand_id
1 'polypeptide(L)'
;MQTILAQYKALLETVDAWFDRCLSRYDDQVSCKRNCSGCCRGLFDISLLDAALLQQGFAELEQQQQENCRSKARSRVQMLRSRWPQFGPPFILNDLPGNEWQRMPEDDQTPCPLLSDTGSCLVYRYRPMTCRLHGLPNIDLSGESFSDDYCTLNFRDIDPLKIPELRWQFRDLFTQEFDLLGAFSERLSGQRRLELDTFIPTALLIDFKRTDWRRAPFGEKGCTS
;
A
#
# COMPACT_ATOMS: atom_id res chain seq x y z
N MET A 1 15.94 7.87 -9.55
CA MET A 1 14.98 7.42 -8.52
C MET A 1 14.00 8.53 -8.14
N GLN A 2 14.47 9.70 -7.70
CA GLN A 2 13.59 10.78 -7.22
C GLN A 2 12.50 11.23 -8.20
N THR A 3 12.80 11.34 -9.50
CA THR A 3 11.80 11.70 -10.51
C THR A 3 10.61 10.73 -10.56
N ILE A 4 10.86 9.42 -10.45
CA ILE A 4 9.79 8.41 -10.45
C ILE A 4 8.94 8.53 -9.20
N LEU A 5 9.58 8.71 -8.04
CA LEU A 5 8.86 8.90 -6.77
C LEU A 5 8.00 10.18 -6.79
N ALA A 6 8.49 11.26 -7.41
CA ALA A 6 7.72 12.49 -7.58
C ALA A 6 6.52 12.29 -8.52
N GLN A 7 6.69 11.57 -9.63
CA GLN A 7 5.60 11.22 -10.55
C GLN A 7 4.56 10.32 -9.86
N TYR A 8 5.02 9.33 -9.10
CA TYR A 8 4.14 8.44 -8.35
C TYR A 8 3.38 9.18 -7.25
N LYS A 9 4.04 10.08 -6.52
CA LYS A 9 3.37 10.96 -5.54
C LYS A 9 2.29 11.80 -6.20
N ALA A 10 2.55 12.38 -7.38
CA ALA A 10 1.55 13.13 -8.12
C ALA A 10 0.37 12.25 -8.56
N LEU A 11 0.63 11.01 -8.98
CA LEU A 11 -0.42 10.04 -9.30
C LEU A 11 -1.31 9.75 -8.07
N LEU A 12 -0.70 9.48 -6.91
CA LEU A 12 -1.42 9.26 -5.65
C LEU A 12 -2.24 10.47 -5.22
N GLU A 13 -1.76 11.69 -5.47
CA GLU A 13 -2.51 12.93 -5.20
C GLU A 13 -3.77 13.04 -6.08
N THR A 14 -3.79 12.45 -7.28
CA THR A 14 -5.02 12.38 -8.10
C THR A 14 -6.07 11.46 -7.48
N VAL A 15 -5.64 10.38 -6.84
CA VAL A 15 -6.51 9.46 -6.08
C VAL A 15 -7.08 10.17 -4.86
N ASP A 16 -6.24 10.92 -4.13
CA ASP A 16 -6.69 11.73 -3.00
C ASP A 16 -7.75 12.76 -3.45
N ALA A 17 -7.52 13.44 -4.57
CA ALA A 17 -8.48 14.37 -5.13
C ALA A 17 -9.79 13.70 -5.56
N TRP A 18 -9.75 12.47 -6.09
CA TRP A 18 -10.97 11.71 -6.39
C TRP A 18 -11.72 11.35 -5.11
N PHE A 19 -11.02 10.81 -4.13
CA PHE A 19 -11.60 10.42 -2.85
C PHE A 19 -12.28 11.61 -2.16
N ASP A 20 -11.61 12.76 -2.09
CA ASP A 20 -12.15 13.98 -1.48
C ASP A 20 -13.41 14.48 -2.21
N ARG A 21 -13.47 14.37 -3.55
CA ARG A 21 -14.70 14.69 -4.31
C ARG A 21 -15.85 13.76 -3.92
N CYS A 22 -15.59 12.45 -3.82
CA CYS A 22 -16.60 11.49 -3.39
C CYS A 22 -17.09 11.76 -1.95
N LEU A 23 -16.17 12.05 -1.03
CA LEU A 23 -16.51 12.44 0.35
C LEU A 23 -17.42 13.66 0.39
N SER A 24 -17.10 14.71 -0.37
CA SER A 24 -17.88 15.94 -0.38
C SER A 24 -19.33 15.76 -0.83
N ARG A 25 -19.60 14.72 -1.64
CA ARG A 25 -20.93 14.40 -2.16
C ARG A 25 -21.71 13.42 -1.29
N TYR A 26 -21.00 12.58 -0.53
CA TYR A 26 -21.57 11.47 0.25
C TYR A 26 -21.12 11.50 1.72
N ASP A 27 -20.92 12.67 2.32
CA ASP A 27 -20.38 12.82 3.69
C ASP A 27 -21.19 12.04 4.74
N ASP A 28 -22.51 11.96 4.58
CA ASP A 28 -23.41 11.22 5.47
C ASP A 28 -23.26 9.69 5.36
N GLN A 29 -22.62 9.20 4.29
CA GLN A 29 -22.46 7.78 3.98
C GLN A 29 -21.02 7.30 4.16
N VAL A 30 -20.05 8.18 4.40
CA VAL A 30 -18.63 7.83 4.49
C VAL A 30 -18.03 8.18 5.85
N SER A 31 -17.66 7.14 6.60
CA SER A 31 -16.99 7.24 7.90
C SER A 31 -15.49 7.52 7.78
N CYS A 32 -14.89 7.26 6.61
CA CYS A 32 -13.45 7.41 6.40
C CYS A 32 -13.05 8.89 6.37
N LYS A 33 -12.33 9.34 7.40
CA LYS A 33 -11.75 10.69 7.52
C LYS A 33 -10.32 10.59 8.04
N ARG A 34 -9.56 11.68 7.96
CA ARG A 34 -8.27 11.78 8.66
C ARG A 34 -8.53 11.48 10.16
N ASN A 35 -7.86 10.46 10.71
CA ASN A 35 -8.05 9.87 12.06
C ASN A 35 -9.08 8.73 12.17
N CYS A 36 -9.69 8.28 11.08
CA CYS A 36 -10.33 6.95 11.06
C CYS A 36 -9.23 5.88 11.05
N SER A 37 -9.15 5.08 12.10
CA SER A 37 -8.14 4.01 12.24
C SER A 37 -8.73 2.61 12.11
N GLY A 38 -10.00 2.50 11.68
CA GLY A 38 -10.71 1.23 11.51
C GLY A 38 -9.95 0.26 10.63
N CYS A 39 -9.58 0.71 9.43
CA CYS A 39 -8.80 -0.03 8.43
C CYS A 39 -7.28 -0.01 8.67
N CYS A 40 -6.77 0.70 9.67
CA CYS A 40 -5.32 0.77 9.94
C CYS A 40 -4.84 -0.43 10.79
N ARG A 41 -5.34 -1.62 10.48
CA ARG A 41 -5.09 -2.87 11.20
C ARG A 41 -4.96 -4.01 10.18
N GLY A 42 -4.08 -4.96 10.47
CA GLY A 42 -3.81 -6.11 9.61
C GLY A 42 -2.51 -5.99 8.82
N LEU A 43 -2.37 -6.86 7.83
CA LEU A 43 -1.24 -6.91 6.90
C LEU A 43 -1.70 -6.43 5.54
N PHE A 44 -1.10 -5.34 5.06
CA PHE A 44 -1.29 -4.83 3.72
C PHE A 44 -0.01 -5.04 2.94
N ASP A 45 -0.11 -5.78 1.84
CA ASP A 45 0.88 -5.77 0.80
C ASP A 45 0.86 -4.42 0.07
N ILE A 46 2.05 -3.94 -0.25
CA ILE A 46 2.30 -2.69 -0.95
C ILE A 46 3.46 -2.92 -1.90
N SER A 47 3.49 -2.17 -3.00
CA SER A 47 4.62 -2.24 -3.91
C SER A 47 5.91 -1.72 -3.25
N LEU A 48 7.07 -2.11 -3.76
CA LEU A 48 8.33 -1.48 -3.35
C LEU A 48 8.39 0.01 -3.73
N LEU A 49 7.60 0.42 -4.72
CA LEU A 49 7.44 1.83 -5.09
C LEU A 49 6.71 2.60 -3.98
N ASP A 50 5.62 2.04 -3.44
CA ASP A 50 4.96 2.55 -2.23
C ASP A 50 5.93 2.59 -1.05
N ALA A 51 6.65 1.49 -0.81
CA ALA A 51 7.59 1.40 0.31
C ALA A 51 8.68 2.48 0.25
N ALA A 52 9.22 2.75 -0.94
CA ALA A 52 10.22 3.79 -1.14
C ALA A 52 9.65 5.21 -0.94
N LEU A 53 8.43 5.48 -1.39
CA LEU A 53 7.77 6.77 -1.15
C LEU A 53 7.39 6.95 0.32
N LEU A 54 6.88 5.89 0.95
CA LEU A 54 6.52 5.86 2.37
C LEU A 54 7.73 6.15 3.26
N GLN A 55 8.93 5.65 2.88
CA GLN A 55 10.17 5.98 3.58
C GLN A 55 10.53 7.47 3.53
N GLN A 56 10.10 8.22 2.51
CA GLN A 56 10.31 9.68 2.48
C GLN A 56 9.55 10.36 3.61
N GLY A 57 8.26 10.05 3.75
CA GLY A 57 7.45 10.57 4.86
C GLY A 57 7.92 10.05 6.22
N PHE A 58 8.37 8.81 6.29
CA PHE A 58 8.90 8.23 7.53
C PHE A 58 10.19 8.94 8.00
N ALA A 59 11.05 9.36 7.06
CA ALA A 59 12.28 10.09 7.37
C ALA A 59 12.03 11.51 7.89
N GLU A 60 10.84 12.08 7.67
CA GLU A 60 10.43 13.40 8.19
C GLU A 60 9.95 13.34 9.65
N LEU A 61 9.69 12.14 10.19
CA LEU A 61 9.25 11.98 11.58
C LEU A 61 10.37 12.26 12.57
N GLU A 62 10.01 12.60 13.81
CA GLU A 62 10.97 12.72 14.90
C GLU A 62 11.68 11.39 15.16
N GLN A 63 12.93 11.44 15.63
CA GLN A 63 13.73 10.23 15.86
C GLN A 63 13.02 9.24 16.81
N GLN A 64 12.38 9.74 17.86
CA GLN A 64 11.62 8.91 18.80
C GLN A 64 10.44 8.19 18.12
N GLN A 65 9.72 8.89 17.23
CA GLN A 65 8.62 8.30 16.46
C GLN A 65 9.15 7.23 15.50
N GLN A 66 10.26 7.50 14.82
CA GLN A 66 10.89 6.52 13.93
C GLN A 66 11.29 5.25 14.69
N GLU A 67 11.90 5.39 15.86
CA GLU A 67 12.31 4.27 16.72
C GLU A 67 11.10 3.46 17.20
N ASN A 68 10.03 4.13 17.63
CA ASN A 68 8.79 3.48 18.05
C ASN A 68 8.15 2.67 16.91
N CYS A 69 8.02 3.27 15.71
CA CYS A 69 7.49 2.59 14.53
C CYS A 69 8.36 1.40 14.10
N ARG A 70 9.69 1.54 14.13
CA ARG A 70 10.62 0.44 13.84
C ARG A 70 10.52 -0.69 14.85
N SER A 71 10.32 -0.38 16.13
CA SER A 71 10.10 -1.37 17.17
C SER A 71 8.81 -2.17 16.91
N LYS A 72 7.70 -1.48 16.63
CA LYS A 72 6.42 -2.10 16.22
C LYS A 72 6.60 -2.99 14.97
N ALA A 73 7.32 -2.50 13.96
CA ALA A 73 7.62 -3.25 12.74
C ALA A 73 8.46 -4.51 13.00
N ARG A 74 9.51 -4.44 13.83
CA ARG A 74 10.33 -5.60 14.19
C ARG A 74 9.54 -6.67 14.92
N SER A 75 8.70 -6.26 15.88
CA SER A 75 7.78 -7.17 16.57
C SER A 75 6.84 -7.86 15.57
N ARG A 76 6.30 -7.11 14.61
CA ARG A 76 5.45 -7.66 13.56
C ARG A 76 6.19 -8.66 12.66
N VAL A 77 7.42 -8.36 12.25
CA VAL A 77 8.25 -9.30 11.47
C VAL A 77 8.56 -10.57 12.25
N GLN A 78 8.82 -10.47 13.55
CA GLN A 78 9.03 -11.65 14.39
C GLN A 78 7.79 -12.55 14.41
N MET A 79 6.59 -11.96 14.49
CA MET A 79 5.34 -12.71 14.38
C MET A 79 5.20 -13.37 13.00
N LEU A 80 5.44 -12.62 11.92
CA LEU A 80 5.38 -13.13 10.55
C LEU A 80 6.32 -14.32 10.32
N ARG A 81 7.51 -14.29 10.93
CA ARG A 81 8.50 -15.39 10.84
C ARG A 81 8.05 -16.69 11.50
N SER A 82 7.06 -16.65 12.39
CA SER A 82 6.46 -17.89 12.91
C SER A 82 5.70 -18.65 11.81
N ARG A 83 5.14 -17.93 10.83
CA ARG A 83 4.44 -18.48 9.67
C ARG A 83 5.36 -18.66 8.46
N TRP A 84 6.25 -17.70 8.21
CA TRP A 84 7.23 -17.74 7.11
C TRP A 84 8.65 -17.58 7.66
N PRO A 85 9.29 -18.66 8.14
CA PRO A 85 10.63 -18.61 8.73
C PRO A 85 11.70 -17.98 7.83
N GLN A 86 11.55 -18.15 6.52
CA GLN A 86 12.42 -17.58 5.49
C GLN A 86 12.17 -16.09 5.20
N PHE A 87 11.11 -15.50 5.76
CA PHE A 87 10.79 -14.09 5.50
C PHE A 87 11.82 -13.17 6.18
N GLY A 88 12.71 -12.63 5.37
CA GLY A 88 13.81 -11.77 5.78
C GLY A 88 14.18 -10.77 4.69
N PRO A 89 15.20 -9.94 4.92
CA PRO A 89 15.68 -8.98 3.93
C PRO A 89 15.97 -9.66 2.58
N PRO A 90 15.56 -9.06 1.44
CA PRO A 90 15.02 -7.70 1.31
C PRO A 90 13.51 -7.56 1.52
N PHE A 91 12.85 -8.56 2.11
CA PHE A 91 11.42 -8.58 2.46
C PHE A 91 10.48 -8.51 1.26
N ILE A 92 10.75 -9.36 0.26
CA ILE A 92 9.93 -9.49 -0.95
C ILE A 92 8.90 -10.59 -0.74
N LEU A 93 7.63 -10.27 -0.95
CA LEU A 93 6.52 -11.22 -0.78
C LEU A 93 6.44 -12.21 -1.93
N ASN A 94 6.78 -11.78 -3.14
CA ASN A 94 6.72 -12.61 -4.34
C ASN A 94 7.71 -13.79 -4.30
N ASP A 95 8.64 -13.79 -3.34
CA ASP A 95 9.57 -14.90 -3.04
C ASP A 95 8.99 -15.94 -2.08
N LEU A 96 7.89 -15.62 -1.39
CA LEU A 96 7.26 -16.55 -0.46
C LEU A 96 6.55 -17.67 -1.21
N PRO A 97 6.70 -18.94 -0.76
CA PRO A 97 6.12 -20.09 -1.45
C PRO A 97 4.60 -20.04 -1.45
N GLY A 98 4.00 -20.57 -2.53
CA GLY A 98 2.57 -20.87 -2.61
C GLY A 98 1.65 -19.65 -2.66
N ASN A 99 2.17 -18.44 -2.85
CA ASN A 99 1.42 -17.19 -2.77
C ASN A 99 0.56 -17.11 -1.48
N GLU A 100 1.01 -17.75 -0.40
CA GLU A 100 0.24 -17.80 0.85
C GLU A 100 -0.05 -16.42 1.42
N TRP A 101 0.78 -15.44 1.04
CA TRP A 101 0.59 -14.06 1.40
C TRP A 101 -0.66 -13.43 0.76
N GLN A 102 -1.18 -13.98 -0.33
CA GLN A 102 -2.44 -13.53 -0.93
C GLN A 102 -3.68 -13.95 -0.12
N ARG A 103 -3.50 -14.82 0.90
CA ARG A 103 -4.58 -15.34 1.76
C ARG A 103 -4.40 -14.83 3.19
N MET A 104 -4.26 -13.51 3.32
CA MET A 104 -4.12 -12.85 4.63
C MET A 104 -5.34 -13.11 5.52
N PRO A 105 -5.16 -13.26 6.85
CA PRO A 105 -6.30 -13.33 7.76
C PRO A 105 -7.08 -12.02 7.74
N GLU A 106 -8.34 -12.06 7.31
CA GLU A 106 -9.26 -10.92 7.32
C GLU A 106 -9.46 -10.35 8.75
N ASP A 107 -9.27 -11.19 9.77
CA ASP A 107 -9.45 -10.85 11.19
C ASP A 107 -8.19 -10.33 11.89
N ASP A 108 -7.09 -10.08 11.20
CA ASP A 108 -5.88 -9.57 11.84
C ASP A 108 -6.07 -8.12 12.33
N GLN A 109 -6.26 -7.97 13.64
CA GLN A 109 -6.47 -6.67 14.30
C GLN A 109 -5.17 -5.96 14.69
N THR A 110 -4.01 -6.45 14.26
CA THR A 110 -2.72 -5.85 14.65
C THR A 110 -2.59 -4.44 14.06
N PRO A 111 -2.39 -3.39 14.88
CA PRO A 111 -2.30 -2.03 14.36
C PRO A 111 -1.11 -1.83 13.41
N CYS A 112 -1.33 -1.00 12.39
CA CYS A 112 -0.26 -0.52 11.52
C CYS A 112 0.86 0.13 12.36
N PRO A 113 2.16 -0.15 12.08
CA PRO A 113 3.26 0.41 12.86
C PRO A 113 3.37 1.94 12.76
N LEU A 114 2.75 2.55 11.75
CA LEU A 114 2.69 3.99 11.52
C LEU A 114 1.48 4.67 12.17
N LEU A 115 0.66 3.91 12.90
CA LEU A 115 -0.45 4.45 13.67
C LEU A 115 0.09 5.05 14.98
N SER A 116 -0.20 6.33 15.19
CA SER A 116 0.02 7.02 16.46
C SER A 116 -0.93 6.50 17.53
N ASP A 117 -0.61 6.79 18.79
CA ASP A 117 -1.42 6.34 19.93
C ASP A 117 -2.79 7.04 19.98
N THR A 118 -2.96 8.17 19.26
CA THR A 118 -4.25 8.86 19.08
C THR A 118 -5.04 8.35 17.87
N GLY A 119 -4.57 7.31 17.16
CA GLY A 119 -5.26 6.75 15.99
C GLY A 119 -5.02 7.48 14.67
N SER A 120 -4.10 8.45 14.63
CA SER A 120 -3.72 9.16 13.40
C SER A 120 -2.56 8.46 12.69
N CYS A 121 -2.60 8.36 11.37
CA CYS A 121 -1.45 7.91 10.58
C CYS A 121 -0.34 8.97 10.58
N LEU A 122 0.85 8.61 11.07
CA LEU A 122 1.99 9.51 11.18
C LEU A 122 2.50 10.00 9.82
N VAL A 123 2.32 9.21 8.77
CA VAL A 123 2.77 9.51 7.41
C VAL A 123 1.61 9.63 6.43
N TYR A 124 0.45 10.16 6.87
CA TYR A 124 -0.80 10.14 6.09
C TYR A 124 -0.64 10.62 4.65
N ARG A 125 0.15 11.67 4.38
CA ARG A 125 0.40 12.18 3.02
C ARG A 125 1.24 11.24 2.13
N TYR A 126 1.98 10.33 2.74
CA TYR A 126 2.85 9.32 2.11
C TYR A 126 2.30 7.91 2.29
N ARG A 127 1.00 7.77 2.61
CA ARG A 127 0.37 6.46 2.71
C ARG A 127 0.51 5.68 1.38
N PRO A 128 0.38 4.36 1.35
CA PRO A 128 0.40 3.59 0.10
C PRO A 128 -0.85 3.77 -0.76
N MET A 129 -0.83 3.31 -2.02
CA MET A 129 -1.99 3.24 -2.91
C MET A 129 -3.16 2.47 -2.28
N THR A 130 -2.90 1.26 -1.76
CA THR A 130 -3.94 0.41 -1.12
C THR A 130 -4.70 1.15 0.00
N CYS A 131 -3.99 1.95 0.81
CA CYS A 131 -4.61 2.73 1.88
C CYS A 131 -5.48 3.90 1.37
N ARG A 132 -5.28 4.38 0.14
CA ARG A 132 -6.12 5.41 -0.48
C ARG A 132 -7.39 4.83 -1.08
N LEU A 133 -7.26 3.65 -1.67
CA LEU A 133 -8.35 3.01 -2.40
C LEU A 133 -9.34 2.31 -1.48
N HIS A 134 -8.90 1.72 -0.37
CA HIS A 134 -9.76 0.90 0.51
C HIS A 134 -11.03 1.60 1.03
N GLY A 135 -11.09 2.93 1.07
CA GLY A 135 -12.30 3.61 1.57
C GLY A 135 -13.51 3.50 0.63
N LEU A 136 -13.33 3.30 -0.67
CA LEU A 136 -14.40 3.33 -1.68
C LEU A 136 -14.19 2.19 -2.69
N PRO A 137 -15.24 1.69 -3.37
CA PRO A 137 -15.05 0.68 -4.41
C PRO A 137 -14.33 1.26 -5.62
N ASN A 138 -13.51 0.43 -6.29
CA ASN A 138 -12.70 0.83 -7.43
C ASN A 138 -13.41 0.48 -8.74
N ILE A 139 -14.37 1.32 -9.14
CA ILE A 139 -15.20 1.08 -10.33
C ILE A 139 -14.78 2.01 -11.45
N ASP A 140 -14.39 1.45 -12.58
CA ASP A 140 -13.93 2.21 -13.73
C ASP A 140 -15.09 2.98 -14.40
N LEU A 141 -14.75 3.98 -15.22
CA LEU A 141 -15.73 4.72 -16.05
C LEU A 141 -16.57 3.78 -16.92
N SER A 142 -15.96 2.70 -17.41
CA SER A 142 -16.64 1.62 -18.16
C SER A 142 -17.68 0.85 -17.33
N GLY A 143 -17.62 0.94 -16.00
CA GLY A 143 -18.43 0.17 -15.06
C GLY A 143 -17.79 -1.16 -14.65
N GLU A 144 -16.61 -1.48 -15.18
CA GLU A 144 -15.81 -2.61 -14.71
C GLU A 144 -15.36 -2.39 -13.26
N SER A 145 -15.50 -3.41 -12.42
CA SER A 145 -14.95 -3.37 -11.07
C SER A 145 -13.53 -3.93 -11.06
N PHE A 146 -12.60 -3.12 -10.54
CA PHE A 146 -11.24 -3.55 -10.24
C PHE A 146 -11.11 -4.08 -8.81
N SER A 147 -11.98 -3.63 -7.90
CA SER A 147 -12.09 -4.14 -6.54
C SER A 147 -13.43 -3.72 -5.94
N ASP A 148 -14.15 -4.69 -5.40
CA ASP A 148 -15.39 -4.50 -4.63
C ASP A 148 -15.11 -4.43 -3.12
N ASP A 149 -13.84 -4.53 -2.70
CA ASP A 149 -13.45 -4.48 -1.30
C ASP A 149 -13.29 -3.02 -0.85
N TYR A 150 -14.26 -2.55 -0.07
CA TYR A 150 -14.22 -1.23 0.55
C TYR A 150 -14.53 -1.30 2.04
N CYS A 151 -14.25 -0.20 2.74
CA CYS A 151 -14.48 -0.11 4.17
C CYS A 151 -15.96 -0.36 4.51
N THR A 152 -16.23 -1.41 5.29
CA THR A 152 -17.57 -1.81 5.75
C THR A 152 -18.26 -0.77 6.63
N LEU A 153 -17.55 0.29 7.02
CA LEU A 153 -18.12 1.43 7.75
C LEU A 153 -18.75 2.47 6.81
N ASN A 154 -18.50 2.38 5.51
CA ASN A 154 -19.04 3.28 4.48
C ASN A 154 -20.21 2.63 3.75
N PHE A 155 -21.17 3.43 3.29
CA PHE A 155 -22.35 2.99 2.53
C PHE A 155 -23.09 1.81 3.19
N ARG A 156 -23.43 1.95 4.47
CA ARG A 156 -24.09 0.87 5.25
C ARG A 156 -25.49 0.54 4.73
N ASP A 157 -26.16 1.53 4.15
CA ASP A 157 -27.58 1.45 3.77
C ASP A 157 -27.79 1.49 2.24
N ILE A 158 -26.73 1.73 1.47
CA ILE A 158 -26.79 1.91 0.01
C ILE A 158 -25.69 1.07 -0.63
N ASP A 159 -25.96 0.45 -1.76
CA ASP A 159 -24.94 -0.29 -2.52
C ASP A 159 -24.09 0.69 -3.35
N PRO A 160 -22.81 0.95 -2.98
CA PRO A 160 -21.97 1.91 -3.68
C PRO A 160 -21.57 1.43 -5.09
N LEU A 161 -21.67 0.12 -5.37
CA LEU A 161 -21.37 -0.43 -6.70
C LEU A 161 -22.31 0.09 -7.78
N LYS A 162 -23.49 0.58 -7.37
CA LYS A 162 -24.51 1.11 -8.25
C LYS A 162 -24.43 2.63 -8.45
N ILE A 163 -23.49 3.33 -7.81
CA ILE A 163 -23.40 4.80 -7.84
C ILE A 163 -22.48 5.25 -8.98
N PRO A 164 -22.99 5.82 -10.09
CA PRO A 164 -22.15 6.22 -11.23
C PRO A 164 -21.14 7.31 -10.87
N GLU A 165 -21.44 8.16 -9.89
CA GLU A 165 -20.54 9.24 -9.46
C GLU A 165 -19.32 8.77 -8.66
N LEU A 166 -19.29 7.51 -8.21
CA LEU A 166 -18.08 6.91 -7.64
C LEU A 166 -17.12 6.39 -8.71
N ARG A 167 -17.59 6.27 -9.97
CA ARG A 167 -16.76 5.77 -11.06
C ARG A 167 -15.62 6.71 -11.40
N TRP A 168 -14.46 6.16 -11.72
CA TRP A 168 -13.29 6.94 -12.06
C TRP A 168 -12.35 6.19 -13.01
N GLN A 169 -11.29 6.85 -13.48
CA GLN A 169 -10.35 6.31 -14.48
C GLN A 169 -9.35 5.32 -13.86
N PHE A 170 -9.86 4.25 -13.22
CA PHE A 170 -9.02 3.27 -12.53
C PHE A 170 -8.14 2.47 -13.48
N ARG A 171 -8.63 2.17 -14.68
CA ARG A 171 -7.81 1.52 -15.69
C ARG A 171 -6.55 2.33 -16.02
N ASP A 172 -6.70 3.64 -16.21
CA ASP A 172 -5.58 4.55 -16.47
C ASP A 172 -4.69 4.74 -15.24
N LEU A 173 -5.27 4.73 -14.03
CA LEU A 173 -4.52 4.78 -12.76
C LEU A 173 -3.56 3.59 -12.65
N PHE A 174 -4.09 2.37 -12.76
CA PHE A 174 -3.29 1.16 -12.57
C PHE A 174 -2.27 0.97 -13.70
N THR A 175 -2.61 1.35 -14.94
CA THR A 175 -1.64 1.35 -16.05
C THR A 175 -0.44 2.25 -15.75
N GLN A 176 -0.69 3.46 -15.26
CA GLN A 176 0.39 4.38 -14.87
C GLN A 176 1.18 3.89 -13.67
N GLU A 177 0.51 3.27 -12.68
CA GLU A 177 1.18 2.66 -11.53
C GLU A 177 2.12 1.54 -11.95
N PHE A 178 1.69 0.63 -12.82
CA PHE A 178 2.53 -0.45 -13.35
C PHE A 178 3.71 0.09 -14.16
N ASP A 179 3.51 1.12 -14.98
CA ASP A 179 4.61 1.75 -15.73
C ASP A 179 5.65 2.38 -14.81
N LEU A 180 5.20 3.09 -13.76
CA LEU A 180 6.10 3.68 -12.77
C LEU A 180 6.81 2.62 -11.93
N LEU A 181 6.13 1.55 -11.54
CA LEU A 181 6.72 0.42 -10.83
C LEU A 181 7.76 -0.30 -11.70
N GLY A 182 7.47 -0.49 -12.99
CA GLY A 182 8.40 -1.04 -13.97
C GLY A 182 9.66 -0.20 -14.14
N ALA A 183 9.50 1.12 -14.29
CA ALA A 183 10.64 2.03 -14.37
C ALA A 183 11.42 2.12 -13.05
N PHE A 184 10.73 2.01 -11.91
CA PHE A 184 11.34 1.98 -10.58
C PHE A 184 12.19 0.73 -10.40
N SER A 185 11.62 -0.44 -10.68
CA SER A 185 12.28 -1.73 -10.53
C SER A 185 13.48 -1.85 -11.47
N GLU A 186 13.35 -1.43 -12.74
CA GLU A 186 14.45 -1.42 -13.69
C GLU A 186 15.63 -0.55 -13.20
N ARG A 187 15.34 0.62 -12.64
CA ARG A 187 16.39 1.46 -12.05
C ARG A 187 16.97 0.89 -10.76
N LEU A 188 16.19 0.13 -10.00
CA LEU A 188 16.60 -0.44 -8.73
C LEU A 188 17.46 -1.70 -8.92
N SER A 189 17.00 -2.65 -9.72
CA SER A 189 17.58 -3.99 -9.89
C SER A 189 18.22 -4.24 -11.26
N GLY A 190 18.04 -3.34 -12.23
CA GLY A 190 18.45 -3.55 -13.61
C GLY A 190 17.48 -4.42 -14.43
N GLN A 191 16.35 -4.84 -13.86
CA GLN A 191 15.32 -5.62 -14.53
C GLN A 191 13.95 -4.97 -14.33
N ARG A 192 13.20 -4.78 -15.43
CA ARG A 192 11.83 -4.31 -15.37
C ARG A 192 10.91 -5.39 -14.82
N ARG A 193 10.34 -5.15 -13.64
CA ARG A 193 9.38 -6.00 -12.95
C ARG A 193 8.12 -5.20 -12.59
N LEU A 194 6.97 -5.82 -12.76
CA LEU A 194 5.65 -5.22 -12.50
C LEU A 194 5.01 -5.74 -11.20
N GLU A 195 5.67 -6.69 -10.53
CA GLU A 195 5.24 -7.28 -9.28
C GLU A 195 6.45 -7.34 -8.35
N LEU A 196 6.46 -6.52 -7.30
CA LEU A 196 7.52 -6.40 -6.32
C LEU A 196 6.92 -5.85 -5.04
N ASP A 197 6.41 -6.74 -4.20
CA ASP A 197 5.59 -6.40 -3.06
C ASP A 197 6.29 -6.67 -1.74
N THR A 198 5.93 -5.88 -0.74
CA THR A 198 6.38 -5.99 0.65
C THR A 198 5.20 -5.67 1.57
N PHE A 199 5.33 -5.89 2.88
CA PHE A 199 4.34 -5.39 3.83
C PHE A 199 4.72 -3.98 4.32
N ILE A 200 3.72 -3.18 4.69
CA ILE A 200 3.94 -1.89 5.38
C ILE A 200 4.97 -1.98 6.53
N PRO A 201 4.91 -2.94 7.48
CA PRO A 201 5.94 -3.08 8.51
C PRO A 201 7.35 -3.29 7.96
N THR A 202 7.52 -4.08 6.90
CA THR A 202 8.84 -4.34 6.33
C THR A 202 9.37 -3.16 5.52
N ALA A 203 8.50 -2.31 4.96
CA ALA A 203 8.91 -1.06 4.34
C ALA A 203 9.72 -0.16 5.29
N LEU A 204 9.50 -0.22 6.61
CA LEU A 204 10.29 0.55 7.60
C LEU A 204 11.67 -0.04 7.89
N LEU A 205 11.93 -1.26 7.41
CA LEU A 205 13.13 -2.06 7.68
C LEU A 205 13.97 -2.34 6.43
N ILE A 206 13.41 -2.15 5.22
CA ILE A 206 14.15 -2.25 3.96
C ILE A 206 15.23 -1.17 3.91
N ASP A 207 16.46 -1.56 3.60
CA ASP A 207 17.54 -0.62 3.30
C ASP A 207 17.77 -0.57 1.78
N PHE A 208 17.06 0.34 1.10
CA PHE A 208 17.15 0.50 -0.35
C PHE A 208 18.56 0.86 -0.83
N LYS A 209 19.43 1.42 0.02
CA LYS A 209 20.79 1.83 -0.36
C LYS A 209 21.81 0.71 -0.18
N ARG A 210 21.68 -0.10 0.88
CA ARG A 210 22.64 -1.16 1.20
C ARG A 210 22.30 -2.51 0.57
N THR A 211 21.06 -2.72 0.15
CA THR A 211 20.64 -3.97 -0.48
C THR A 211 21.23 -4.06 -1.88
N ASP A 212 21.87 -5.20 -2.22
CA ASP A 212 22.28 -5.50 -3.59
C ASP A 212 21.08 -6.00 -4.40
N TRP A 213 20.29 -5.05 -4.89
CA TRP A 213 19.09 -5.31 -5.66
C TRP A 213 19.34 -6.00 -6.99
N ARG A 214 20.57 -6.07 -7.50
CA ARG A 214 20.87 -6.83 -8.72
C ARG A 214 21.02 -8.33 -8.47
N ARG A 215 21.31 -8.69 -7.22
CA ARG A 215 21.51 -10.08 -6.76
C ARG A 215 20.44 -10.54 -5.78
N ALA A 216 19.53 -9.66 -5.39
CA ALA A 216 18.39 -10.02 -4.56
C ALA A 216 17.60 -11.14 -5.26
N PRO A 217 17.19 -12.18 -4.52
CA PRO A 217 16.23 -13.12 -5.05
C PRO A 217 14.97 -12.31 -5.38
N PHE A 218 14.51 -12.46 -6.61
CA PHE A 218 13.18 -12.06 -7.01
C PHE A 218 12.66 -13.29 -7.73
N GLY A 219 11.68 -13.97 -7.16
CA GLY A 219 11.13 -15.22 -7.68
C GLY A 219 10.99 -15.18 -9.21
N GLU A 220 11.30 -16.30 -9.86
CA GLU A 220 11.37 -16.41 -11.33
C GLU A 220 10.02 -16.21 -12.06
N LYS A 221 8.95 -15.75 -11.38
CA LYS A 221 7.63 -15.60 -11.98
C LYS A 221 7.33 -14.16 -12.38
N GLY A 222 8.17 -13.62 -13.27
CA GLY A 222 7.86 -12.40 -14.01
C GLY A 222 7.69 -12.75 -15.49
N CYS A 223 6.46 -12.64 -16.00
CA CYS A 223 6.06 -12.80 -17.40
C CYS A 223 6.14 -14.22 -17.98
N THR A 224 5.07 -14.99 -17.83
CA THR A 224 4.61 -15.86 -18.93
C THR A 224 3.21 -15.44 -19.32
N SER A 225 3.15 -14.69 -20.42
CA SER A 225 2.06 -14.55 -21.40
C SER A 225 0.68 -14.12 -20.91
#